data_AF-A0A9P5QYS7-F1
#
_entry.id   AF-A0A9P5QYS7-F1
#
_cell.length_a   1.000
_cell.length_b   1.000
_cell.length_c   1.000
_cell.angle_alpha   90.00
_cell.angle_beta   90.00
_cell.angle_gamma   90.00
#
_symmetry.space_group_name_H-M   'P 1'
#
loop_
_entity.id
_entity.type
_entity.pdbx_description
1 polymer ?
#
loop_
_entity_poly.entity_id
_entity_poly.type
_entity_poly.pdbx_seq_one_letter_code
_entity_poly.pdbx_strand_id
1 'polypeptide(L)'
;MVGVTGFNDLLMRRNFCTWKRAMQIQYNITRIEEWCKGHELPEGTLQLEHLMQATKLLQLKKASHNDIDIIYDVCWMLTPTQVQKLVQNYQIADYEVPVSPDLIKAIAMRVAANEKNDTLMLDAISLEDAGSFETPEIRDVDLEGERYLPGWLVNLSRLKSLMHLVVV
;
A
#
# COMPACT_ATOMS: atom_id res chain seq x y z
N MET A 1 -0.41 1.99 5.68
CA MET A 1 -1.82 2.46 5.67
C MET A 1 -2.39 2.60 4.27
N VAL A 2 -1.88 3.48 3.40
CA VAL A 2 -2.51 3.76 2.07
C VAL A 2 -2.76 2.50 1.23
N GLY A 3 -1.76 1.61 1.11
CA GLY A 3 -1.91 0.36 0.35
C GLY A 3 -2.98 -0.57 0.95
N VAL A 4 -3.01 -0.71 2.27
CA VAL A 4 -3.99 -1.52 3.01
C VAL A 4 -5.41 -0.97 2.83
N THR A 5 -5.62 0.32 3.09
CA THR A 5 -6.94 0.94 2.94
C THR A 5 -7.41 0.90 1.49
N GLY A 6 -6.53 1.22 0.54
CA GLY A 6 -6.86 1.17 -0.89
C GLY A 6 -7.21 -0.24 -1.37
N PHE A 7 -6.51 -1.27 -0.90
CA PHE A 7 -6.81 -2.67 -1.19
C PHE A 7 -8.17 -3.10 -0.62
N ASN A 8 -8.39 -2.83 0.66
CA ASN A 8 -9.64 -3.14 1.35
C ASN A 8 -10.85 -2.47 0.68
N ASP A 9 -10.71 -1.20 0.30
CA ASP A 9 -11.75 -0.47 -0.44
C ASP A 9 -12.03 -1.09 -1.82
N LEU A 10 -10.98 -1.44 -2.56
CA LEU A 10 -11.11 -2.08 -3.87
C LEU A 10 -11.86 -3.42 -3.74
N LEU A 11 -11.50 -4.22 -2.73
CA LEU A 11 -12.04 -5.55 -2.48
C LEU A 11 -13.54 -5.52 -2.11
N MET A 12 -13.98 -4.46 -1.42
CA MET A 12 -15.36 -4.34 -0.93
C MET A 12 -16.31 -3.65 -1.91
N ARG A 13 -15.80 -2.89 -2.90
CA ARG A 13 -16.63 -2.14 -3.85
C ARG A 13 -17.20 -3.04 -4.96
N ARG A 14 -18.52 -3.25 -4.89
CA ARG A 14 -19.28 -3.81 -6.02
C ARG A 14 -19.35 -2.80 -7.17
N ASN A 15 -19.39 -3.31 -8.39
CA ASN A 15 -19.51 -2.51 -9.61
C ASN A 15 -18.40 -1.48 -9.85
N PHE A 16 -17.18 -1.78 -9.39
CA PHE A 16 -16.03 -0.91 -9.53
C PHE A 16 -14.84 -1.60 -10.20
N CYS A 17 -14.65 -2.89 -9.94
CA CYS A 17 -13.49 -3.64 -10.42
C CYS A 17 -13.59 -3.88 -11.94
N THR A 18 -12.94 -3.03 -12.74
CA THR A 18 -12.85 -3.15 -14.20
C THR A 18 -11.41 -3.03 -14.65
N TRP A 19 -11.09 -3.52 -15.85
CA TRP A 19 -9.78 -3.30 -16.46
C TRP A 19 -9.40 -1.82 -16.52
N LYS A 20 -10.34 -0.94 -16.90
CA LYS A 20 -10.11 0.51 -17.00
C LYS A 20 -9.82 1.15 -15.64
N ARG A 21 -10.51 0.74 -14.57
CA ARG A 21 -10.21 1.21 -13.21
C ARG A 21 -8.86 0.71 -12.74
N ALA A 22 -8.49 -0.52 -13.07
CA ALA A 22 -7.18 -1.07 -12.77
C ALA A 22 -6.05 -0.25 -13.43
N MET A 23 -6.21 0.17 -14.69
CA MET A 23 -5.23 1.06 -15.34
C MET A 23 -5.10 2.42 -14.62
N GLN A 24 -6.20 2.99 -14.15
CA GLN A 24 -6.18 4.25 -13.38
C GLN A 24 -5.46 4.08 -12.04
N ILE A 25 -5.75 2.99 -11.32
CA ILE A 25 -5.10 2.69 -10.04
C ILE A 25 -3.61 2.43 -10.25
N GLN A 26 -3.24 1.68 -11.30
CA GLN A 26 -1.84 1.42 -11.65
C GLN A 26 -1.08 2.73 -11.90
N TYR A 27 -1.66 3.66 -12.65
CA TYR A 27 -1.07 4.98 -12.85
C TYR A 27 -0.82 5.71 -11.51
N ASN A 28 -1.81 5.69 -10.61
CA ASN A 28 -1.66 6.30 -9.29
C ASN A 28 -0.55 5.63 -8.46
N ILE A 29 -0.45 4.29 -8.48
CA ILE A 29 0.62 3.55 -7.82
C ILE A 29 1.98 4.00 -8.39
N THR A 30 2.13 4.04 -9.71
CA THR A 30 3.39 4.47 -10.35
C THR A 30 3.77 5.91 -9.99
N ARG A 31 2.81 6.83 -9.83
CA ARG A 31 3.11 8.19 -9.33
C ARG A 31 3.70 8.16 -7.92
N ILE A 32 3.19 7.29 -7.05
CA ILE A 32 3.71 7.14 -5.68
C ILE A 32 5.09 6.48 -5.72
N GLU A 33 5.28 5.44 -6.54
CA GLU A 33 6.58 4.77 -6.71
C GLU A 33 7.67 5.73 -7.18
N GLU A 34 7.36 6.58 -8.17
CA GLU A 34 8.29 7.61 -8.65
C GLU A 34 8.62 8.63 -7.57
N TRP A 35 7.63 9.04 -6.77
CA TRP A 35 7.86 9.95 -5.66
C TRP A 35 8.77 9.31 -4.59
N CYS A 36 8.50 8.06 -4.20
CA CYS A 36 9.32 7.29 -3.26
C CYS A 36 10.75 7.15 -3.76
N LYS A 37 10.92 6.81 -5.04
CA LYS A 37 12.24 6.71 -5.67
C LYS A 37 13.00 8.03 -5.67
N GLY A 38 12.31 9.15 -5.94
CA GLY A 38 12.91 10.49 -5.93
C GLY A 38 13.33 10.99 -4.55
N HIS A 39 12.84 10.37 -3.48
CA HIS A 39 13.14 10.72 -2.08
C HIS A 39 13.92 9.62 -1.34
N GLU A 40 14.43 8.61 -2.06
CA GLU A 40 15.20 7.51 -1.48
C GLU A 40 14.43 6.70 -0.40
N LEU A 41 13.12 6.50 -0.61
CA LEU A 41 12.22 5.77 0.31
C LEU A 41 11.68 4.47 -0.34
N PRO A 42 12.52 3.45 -0.60
CA PRO A 42 12.08 2.22 -1.26
C PRO A 42 11.05 1.43 -0.45
N GLU A 43 11.04 1.56 0.88
CA GLU A 43 10.11 0.89 1.78
C GLU A 43 8.67 1.36 1.54
N GLY A 44 8.48 2.59 1.06
CA GLY A 44 7.16 3.14 0.73
C GLY A 44 6.47 2.34 -0.37
N THR A 45 7.22 1.86 -1.37
CA THR A 45 6.69 1.03 -2.46
C THR A 45 6.25 -0.34 -1.97
N LEU A 46 7.00 -0.95 -1.03
CA LEU A 46 6.66 -2.27 -0.46
C LEU A 46 5.29 -2.26 0.21
N GLN A 47 4.90 -1.12 0.79
CA GLN A 47 3.58 -0.96 1.44
C GLN A 47 2.41 -0.96 0.46
N LEU A 48 2.65 -0.88 -0.86
CA LEU A 48 1.64 -0.88 -1.92
C LEU A 48 1.49 -2.24 -2.61
N GLU A 49 2.33 -3.23 -2.28
CA GLU A 49 2.44 -4.49 -3.02
C GLU A 49 1.10 -5.22 -3.18
N HIS A 50 0.30 -5.31 -2.11
CA HIS A 50 -1.03 -5.95 -2.15
C HIS A 50 -1.98 -5.25 -3.13
N LEU A 51 -2.03 -3.92 -3.10
CA LEU A 51 -2.87 -3.13 -4.01
C LEU A 51 -2.36 -3.22 -5.45
N MET A 52 -1.04 -3.26 -5.65
CA MET A 52 -0.43 -3.47 -6.96
C MET A 52 -0.80 -4.84 -7.53
N GLN A 53 -0.67 -5.92 -6.77
CA GLN A 53 -1.03 -7.26 -7.24
C GLN A 53 -2.53 -7.40 -7.50
N ALA A 54 -3.39 -6.84 -6.65
CA ALA A 54 -4.83 -6.77 -6.92
C ALA A 54 -5.13 -6.05 -8.24
N THR A 55 -4.43 -4.95 -8.50
CA THR A 55 -4.55 -4.19 -9.75
C THR A 55 -4.07 -5.00 -10.95
N LYS A 56 -2.94 -5.73 -10.84
CA LYS A 56 -2.45 -6.64 -11.88
C LYS A 56 -3.46 -7.74 -12.19
N LEU A 57 -4.05 -8.39 -11.18
CA LEU A 57 -5.08 -9.42 -11.35
C LEU A 57 -6.24 -8.92 -12.21
N LEU A 58 -6.73 -7.70 -11.99
CA LEU A 58 -7.83 -7.14 -12.79
C LEU A 58 -7.42 -6.97 -14.27
N GLN A 59 -6.14 -6.76 -14.57
CA GLN A 59 -5.63 -6.61 -15.93
C GLN A 59 -5.27 -7.92 -16.64
N LEU A 60 -4.94 -8.97 -15.88
CA LEU A 60 -4.54 -10.27 -16.45
C LEU A 60 -5.69 -10.97 -17.18
N LYS A 61 -5.36 -11.81 -18.16
CA LYS A 61 -6.34 -12.67 -18.84
C LYS A 61 -6.93 -13.68 -17.86
N LYS A 62 -8.19 -14.07 -18.05
CA LYS A 62 -8.94 -14.98 -17.15
C LYS A 62 -9.78 -15.99 -17.95
N ALA A 63 -9.20 -16.59 -18.99
CA ALA A 63 -9.93 -17.39 -19.98
C ALA A 63 -9.67 -18.90 -19.88
N SER A 64 -8.60 -19.31 -19.21
CA SER A 64 -8.17 -20.70 -19.10
C SER A 64 -7.61 -21.02 -17.71
N HIS A 65 -7.49 -22.30 -17.38
CA HIS A 65 -6.86 -22.74 -16.12
C HIS A 65 -5.41 -22.27 -16.02
N ASN A 66 -4.68 -22.29 -17.14
CA ASN A 66 -3.32 -21.75 -17.21
C ASN A 66 -3.27 -20.25 -16.87
N ASP A 67 -4.28 -19.47 -17.30
CA ASP A 67 -4.36 -18.06 -16.92
C ASP A 67 -4.58 -17.89 -15.41
N ILE A 68 -5.35 -18.79 -14.78
CA ILE A 68 -5.54 -18.78 -13.32
C ILE A 68 -4.22 -19.10 -12.61
N ASP A 69 -3.44 -20.05 -13.10
CA ASP A 69 -2.12 -20.36 -12.54
C ASP A 69 -1.17 -19.16 -12.62
N ILE A 70 -1.13 -18.48 -13.77
CA ILE A 70 -0.39 -17.23 -13.94
C ILE A 70 -0.85 -16.15 -12.94
N ILE A 71 -2.15 -16.04 -12.67
CA ILE A 71 -2.66 -15.09 -11.67
C ILE A 71 -2.06 -15.39 -10.29
N TYR A 72 -1.99 -16.65 -9.87
CA TYR A 72 -1.40 -17.02 -8.58
C TYR A 72 0.12 -16.82 -8.53
N ASP A 73 0.82 -17.03 -9.65
CA ASP A 73 2.26 -16.76 -9.74
C ASP A 73 2.57 -15.26 -9.64
N VAL A 74 1.78 -14.43 -10.35
CA VAL A 74 1.96 -12.97 -10.34
C VAL A 74 1.47 -12.33 -9.04
N CYS A 75 0.38 -12.87 -8.47
CA CYS A 75 -0.32 -12.31 -7.33
C CYS A 75 -0.09 -13.13 -6.05
N TRP A 76 1.16 -13.52 -5.81
CA TRP A 76 1.57 -14.41 -4.72
C TRP A 76 1.34 -13.84 -3.31
N MET A 77 1.16 -12.53 -3.15
CA MET A 77 0.78 -11.90 -1.88
C MET A 77 -0.72 -12.03 -1.59
N LEU A 78 -1.54 -12.29 -2.61
CA LEU A 78 -2.98 -12.39 -2.44
C LEU A 78 -3.38 -13.79 -1.99
N THR A 79 -4.25 -13.85 -0.99
CA THR A 79 -4.79 -15.13 -0.55
C THR A 79 -5.82 -15.68 -1.57
N PRO A 80 -6.07 -17.01 -1.60
CA PRO A 80 -7.10 -17.58 -2.45
C PRO A 80 -8.47 -16.90 -2.28
N THR A 81 -8.85 -16.54 -1.05
CA THR A 81 -10.13 -15.87 -0.78
C THR A 81 -10.16 -14.45 -1.36
N GLN A 82 -9.06 -13.70 -1.30
CA GLN A 82 -8.93 -12.38 -1.92
C GLN A 82 -9.01 -12.47 -3.45
N VAL A 83 -8.30 -13.43 -4.06
CA VAL A 83 -8.35 -13.69 -5.50
C VAL A 83 -9.77 -14.01 -5.94
N GLN A 84 -10.45 -14.93 -5.24
CA GLN A 84 -11.83 -15.28 -5.52
C GLN A 84 -12.74 -14.05 -5.48
N LYS A 85 -12.60 -13.21 -4.45
CA LYS A 85 -13.43 -12.03 -4.28
C LYS A 85 -13.21 -11.00 -5.39
N LEU A 86 -11.96 -10.75 -5.78
CA LEU A 86 -11.62 -9.82 -6.86
C LEU A 86 -12.15 -10.31 -8.21
N VAL A 87 -12.04 -11.62 -8.50
CA VAL A 87 -12.58 -12.22 -9.73
C VAL A 87 -14.11 -12.14 -9.75
N GLN A 88 -14.78 -12.39 -8.62
CA GLN A 88 -16.23 -12.28 -8.51
C GLN A 88 -16.75 -10.85 -8.67
N ASN A 89 -15.99 -9.86 -8.18
CA ASN A 89 -16.35 -8.44 -8.33
C ASN A 89 -15.98 -7.86 -9.70
N TYR A 90 -15.19 -8.58 -10.50
CA TYR A 90 -14.73 -8.12 -11.81
C TYR A 90 -15.90 -7.93 -12.77
N GLN A 91 -16.00 -6.73 -13.34
CA GLN A 91 -16.94 -6.45 -14.41
C GLN A 91 -16.22 -6.37 -15.74
N ILE A 92 -16.73 -7.17 -16.67
CA ILE A 92 -16.27 -7.21 -18.05
C ILE A 92 -16.57 -5.89 -18.77
N ALA A 93 -15.69 -5.54 -19.71
CA ALA A 93 -15.98 -4.54 -20.72
C ALA A 93 -16.86 -5.12 -21.85
N ASP A 94 -17.41 -4.25 -22.70
CA ASP A 94 -18.35 -4.63 -23.78
C ASP A 94 -17.79 -5.68 -24.78
N TYR A 95 -16.47 -5.82 -24.87
CA TYR A 95 -15.79 -6.74 -25.78
C TYR A 95 -14.99 -7.83 -25.05
N GLU A 96 -15.18 -7.99 -23.74
CA GLU A 96 -14.53 -9.03 -22.95
C GLU A 96 -15.41 -10.27 -22.80
N VAL A 97 -14.78 -11.44 -22.83
CA VAL A 97 -15.47 -12.70 -22.55
C VAL A 97 -15.64 -12.82 -21.02
N PRO A 98 -16.87 -13.13 -20.54
CA PRO A 98 -17.10 -13.42 -19.13
C PRO A 98 -16.19 -14.53 -18.61
N VAL A 99 -15.76 -14.42 -17.36
CA VAL A 99 -15.00 -15.48 -16.69
C VAL A 99 -15.88 -16.74 -16.64
N SER A 100 -15.37 -17.85 -17.16
CA SER A 100 -16.12 -19.10 -17.22
C SER A 100 -16.50 -19.56 -15.79
N PRO A 101 -17.74 -20.04 -15.57
CA PRO A 101 -18.16 -20.61 -14.30
C PRO A 101 -17.24 -21.73 -13.79
N ASP A 102 -16.62 -22.49 -14.70
CA ASP A 102 -15.71 -23.58 -14.33
C ASP A 102 -14.39 -23.05 -13.75
N LEU A 103 -13.90 -21.90 -14.23
CA LEU A 103 -12.74 -21.23 -13.65
C LEU A 103 -13.06 -20.68 -12.26
N ILE A 104 -14.25 -20.12 -12.08
CA ILE A 104 -14.72 -19.64 -10.77
C ILE A 104 -14.81 -20.80 -9.77
N LYS A 105 -15.31 -21.97 -10.20
CA LYS A 105 -15.30 -23.20 -9.38
C LYS A 105 -13.88 -23.66 -9.06
N ALA A 106 -12.96 -23.64 -10.02
CA ALA A 106 -11.57 -24.02 -9.77
C ALA A 106 -10.90 -23.12 -8.71
N ILE A 107 -11.14 -21.80 -8.77
CA ILE A 107 -10.69 -20.87 -7.74
C ILE A 107 -11.35 -21.19 -6.39
N ALA A 108 -12.66 -21.46 -6.37
CA ALA A 108 -13.37 -21.82 -5.14
C ALA A 108 -12.83 -23.12 -4.49
N MET A 109 -12.43 -24.10 -5.30
CA MET A 109 -11.78 -25.32 -4.79
C MET A 109 -10.42 -25.01 -4.13
N ARG A 110 -9.64 -24.06 -4.67
CA ARG A 110 -8.39 -23.61 -4.04
C ARG A 110 -8.64 -22.91 -2.71
N VAL A 111 -9.72 -22.13 -2.61
CA VAL A 111 -10.14 -21.54 -1.33
C VAL A 111 -10.48 -22.61 -0.31
N ALA A 112 -11.28 -23.61 -0.71
CA ALA A 112 -11.68 -24.70 0.19
C ALA A 112 -10.50 -25.58 0.64
N ALA A 113 -9.47 -25.73 -0.19
CA ALA A 113 -8.24 -26.45 0.16
C ALA A 113 -7.31 -25.65 1.08
N ASN A 114 -7.53 -24.34 1.23
CA ASN A 114 -6.72 -23.48 2.08
C ASN A 114 -7.31 -23.45 3.51
N GLU A 115 -6.85 -24.35 4.38
CA GLU A 115 -7.34 -24.50 5.77
C GLU A 115 -6.83 -23.41 6.74
N LYS A 116 -5.96 -22.49 6.29
CA LYS A 116 -5.39 -21.42 7.13
C LYS A 116 -6.37 -20.27 7.32
N ASN A 117 -6.18 -19.47 8.38
CA ASN A 117 -6.86 -18.19 8.64
C ASN A 117 -6.79 -17.27 7.41
N ASP A 118 -7.74 -17.45 6.48
CA ASP A 118 -7.81 -16.70 5.24
C ASP A 118 -8.64 -15.45 5.48
N THR A 119 -8.02 -14.47 6.15
CA THR A 119 -8.65 -13.19 6.45
C THR A 119 -8.79 -12.41 5.15
N LEU A 120 -10.04 -12.15 4.74
CA LEU A 120 -10.33 -11.44 3.49
C LEU A 120 -9.70 -10.04 3.46
N MET A 121 -9.88 -9.28 4.55
CA MET A 121 -9.41 -7.91 4.68
C MET A 121 -8.00 -7.87 5.28
N LEU A 122 -7.17 -6.98 4.79
CA LEU A 122 -5.91 -6.65 5.45
C LEU A 122 -6.19 -5.86 6.73
N ASP A 123 -5.36 -6.05 7.76
CA ASP A 123 -5.52 -5.35 9.02
C ASP A 123 -5.21 -3.86 8.85
N ALA A 124 -6.26 -3.03 8.93
CA ALA A 124 -6.21 -1.61 8.73
C ALA A 124 -6.15 -0.91 10.10
N ILE A 125 -4.99 -0.98 10.73
CA ILE A 125 -4.75 -0.29 12.00
C ILE A 125 -4.76 1.23 11.76
N SER A 126 -5.63 1.94 12.47
CA SER A 126 -5.77 3.39 12.41
C SER A 126 -4.53 4.06 13.05
N LEU A 127 -4.26 5.33 12.77
CA LEU A 127 -3.15 6.05 13.42
C LEU A 127 -3.35 6.19 14.94
N GLU A 128 -4.61 6.21 15.38
CA GLU A 128 -5.02 6.29 16.78
C GLU A 128 -4.83 4.94 17.51
N ASP A 129 -4.94 3.83 16.79
CA ASP A 129 -4.77 2.47 17.32
C ASP A 129 -3.37 1.86 17.06
N ALA A 130 -2.52 2.52 16.26
CA ALA A 130 -1.20 2.02 15.83
C ALA A 130 -0.17 1.84 16.96
N GLY A 131 -0.52 2.19 18.19
CA GLY A 131 0.40 2.20 19.33
C GLY A 131 1.47 3.29 19.17
N SER A 132 2.56 3.15 19.91
CA SER A 132 3.68 4.08 19.82
C SER A 132 4.56 3.72 18.61
N PHE A 133 4.77 4.68 17.71
CA PHE A 133 5.76 4.55 16.66
C PHE A 133 7.18 4.58 17.24
N GLU A 134 8.09 3.82 16.64
CA GLU A 134 9.51 3.93 16.97
C GLU A 134 9.97 5.38 16.76
N THR A 135 10.61 5.94 17.79
CA THR A 135 11.18 7.28 17.69
C THR A 135 12.49 7.18 16.93
N PRO A 136 12.68 7.94 15.83
CA PRO A 136 13.94 7.94 15.10
C PRO A 136 15.10 8.32 16.02
N GLU A 137 16.28 7.78 15.73
CA GLU A 137 17.49 8.18 16.45
C GLU A 137 17.71 9.69 16.34
N ILE A 138 18.16 10.29 17.45
CA ILE A 138 18.48 11.72 17.48
C ILE A 138 19.65 11.92 16.51
N ARG A 139 19.46 12.80 15.53
CA ARG A 139 20.54 13.16 14.61
C ARG A 139 21.66 13.80 15.42
N ASP A 140 22.86 13.26 15.31
CA ASP A 140 24.06 13.94 15.79
C ASP A 140 24.24 15.23 14.99
N VAL A 141 23.99 16.35 15.66
CA VAL A 141 24.27 17.68 15.11
C VAL A 141 25.62 18.08 15.66
N ASP A 142 26.58 18.33 14.77
CA ASP A 142 27.82 18.98 15.15
C ASP A 142 27.50 20.41 15.57
N LEU A 143 27.47 20.64 16.89
CA LEU A 143 27.19 21.94 17.50
C LEU A 143 28.48 22.74 17.75
N GLU A 144 29.62 22.34 17.16
CA GLU A 144 30.87 23.11 17.23
C GLU A 144 30.71 24.48 16.55
N GLY A 145 30.24 25.46 17.33
CA GLY A 145 30.33 26.89 17.01
C GLY A 145 29.04 27.59 16.58
N GLU A 146 27.99 26.87 16.15
CA GLU A 146 26.74 27.54 15.74
C GLU A 146 25.76 27.73 16.91
N ARG A 147 25.91 28.86 17.60
CA ARG A 147 24.92 29.33 18.57
C ARG A 147 23.92 30.22 17.90
N TYR A 148 22.80 29.64 17.50
CA TYR A 148 21.72 30.38 16.90
C TYR A 148 20.57 30.59 17.87
N LEU A 149 20.18 31.85 18.06
CA LEU A 149 18.91 32.22 18.68
C LEU A 149 18.14 33.14 17.72
N PRO A 150 17.00 32.68 17.20
CA PRO A 150 16.17 33.51 16.35
C PRO A 150 15.81 34.86 17.01
N GLY A 151 16.00 35.97 16.30
CA GLY A 151 15.81 37.32 16.84
C GLY A 151 14.38 37.65 17.30
N TRP A 152 13.38 36.90 16.81
CA TRP A 152 11.98 37.01 17.21
C TRP A 152 11.67 36.35 18.56
N LEU A 153 12.61 35.63 19.17
CA LEU A 153 12.50 35.13 20.54
C LEU A 153 12.86 36.24 21.54
N VAL A 154 11.95 37.20 21.68
CA VAL A 154 12.21 38.44 22.43
C VAL A 154 12.27 38.21 23.95
N ASN A 155 11.45 37.29 24.48
CA ASN A 155 11.22 37.10 25.92
C ASN A 155 12.19 36.12 26.62
N LEU A 156 13.30 35.73 25.97
CA LEU A 156 14.27 34.80 26.53
C LEU A 156 15.52 35.52 27.05
N SER A 157 15.35 36.48 27.97
CA SER A 157 16.44 37.32 28.49
C SER A 157 17.57 36.51 29.12
N ARG A 158 17.26 35.50 29.95
CA ARG A 158 18.26 34.62 30.57
C ARG A 158 19.01 33.78 29.53
N LEU A 159 18.33 33.29 28.51
CA LEU A 159 18.93 32.49 27.45
C LEU A 159 19.84 33.34 26.55
N LYS A 160 19.42 34.57 26.23
CA LYS A 160 20.25 35.58 25.57
C LYS A 160 21.52 35.84 26.37
N SER A 161 21.41 36.08 27.67
CA SER A 161 22.58 36.27 28.54
C SER A 161 23.51 35.04 28.52
N LEU A 162 22.95 33.82 28.61
CA LEU A 162 23.75 32.59 28.55
C LEU A 162 24.52 32.44 27.24
N MET A 163 23.90 32.75 26.09
CA MET A 163 24.60 32.71 24.81
C MET A 163 25.79 33.67 24.72
N HIS A 164 25.68 34.85 25.35
CA HIS A 164 26.78 35.82 25.43
C HIS A 164 27.84 35.43 26.47
N LEU A 165 27.53 34.58 27.46
CA LEU A 165 28.43 34.21 28.54
C LEU A 165 29.30 33.00 28.25
N VAL A 166 28.85 32.07 27.40
CA VAL A 166 29.63 30.88 27.04
C VAL A 166 30.74 31.24 26.04
N VAL A 167 31.45 32.35 26.16
CA VAL A 167 32.58 32.67 25.25
C VAL A 167 33.79 31.82 25.68
N VAL A 168 34.25 30.92 24.81
CA VAL A 168 35.63 30.43 24.82
C VAL A 168 36.33 31.12 23.66
#